data_AF-A0A961MMZ0-F1
#
_entry.id   AF-A0A961MMZ0-F1
#
_cell.length_a   1.000
_cell.length_b   1.000
_cell.length_c   1.000
_cell.angle_alpha   90.00
_cell.angle_beta   90.00
_cell.angle_gamma   90.00
#
_symmetry.space_group_name_H-M   'P 1'
#
loop_
_entity.id
_entity.type
_entity.pdbx_description
1 polymer ?
#
loop_
_entity_poly.entity_id
_entity_poly.type
_entity_poly.pdbx_seq_one_letter_code
_entity_poly.pdbx_strand_id
1 'polypeptide(L)' 'TELGKVIVQEHPGRRSDAEITLFDGTGVGLQDLAVASRVVELAMARGVATDVEF' A
#
# COMPACT_ATOMS: atom_id res chain seq x y z
N THR A 1 -16.28 -2.15 5.52
CA THR A 1 -15.16 -1.57 6.30
C THR A 1 -14.09 -1.14 5.32
N GLU A 2 -13.39 -0.04 5.59
CA GLU A 2 -12.21 0.35 4.82
C GLU A 2 -11.06 -0.63 5.08
N LEU A 3 -10.22 -0.88 4.07
CA LEU A 3 -9.07 -1.79 4.20
C LEU A 3 -8.13 -1.36 5.34
N GLY A 4 -7.94 -0.05 5.52
CA GLY A 4 -7.09 0.49 6.58
C GLY A 4 -7.48 0.02 7.98
N LYS A 5 -8.79 -0.04 8.30
CA LYS A 5 -9.29 -0.52 9.59
C LYS A 5 -9.00 -1.99 9.83
N VAL A 6 -8.95 -2.79 8.77
CA VAL A 6 -8.55 -4.22 8.86
C VAL A 6 -7.04 -4.32 9.10
N ILE A 7 -6.23 -3.53 8.39
CA ILE A 7 -4.77 -3.49 8.55
C ILE A 7 -4.36 -3.10 9.97
N VAL A 8 -5.01 -2.07 10.55
CA VAL A 8 -4.71 -1.61 11.92
C VAL A 8 -5.45 -2.39 13.00
N GLN A 9 -6.09 -3.51 12.64
CA GLN A 9 -6.83 -4.41 13.54
C GLN A 9 -8.03 -3.79 14.29
N GLU A 10 -8.51 -2.62 13.87
CA GLU A 10 -9.77 -2.04 14.35
C GLU A 10 -10.99 -2.83 13.86
N HIS A 11 -10.87 -3.53 12.74
CA HIS A 11 -11.89 -4.43 12.20
C HIS A 11 -11.31 -5.84 11.97
N PRO A 12 -12.01 -6.92 12.39
CA PRO A 12 -11.45 -8.28 12.37
C PRO A 12 -11.24 -8.90 10.98
N GLY A 13 -11.85 -8.32 9.95
CA GLY A 13 -11.79 -8.85 8.58
C GLY A 13 -12.68 -10.08 8.39
N ARG A 14 -12.27 -11.01 7.52
CA ARG A 14 -12.95 -12.30 7.30
C ARG A 14 -12.80 -13.20 8.52
N ARG A 15 -13.89 -13.84 8.95
CA ARG A 15 -13.93 -14.59 10.23
C ARG A 15 -14.22 -16.08 10.10
N SER A 16 -14.67 -16.56 8.95
CA SER A 16 -14.94 -17.99 8.75
C SER A 16 -14.81 -18.43 7.31
N ASP A 17 -14.69 -19.73 7.09
CA ASP A 17 -14.53 -20.30 5.75
C ASP A 17 -15.78 -20.27 4.88
N ALA A 18 -16.96 -20.11 5.50
CA ALA A 18 -18.23 -19.96 4.79
C ALA A 18 -18.46 -18.53 4.26
N GLU A 19 -17.71 -17.54 4.74
CA GLU A 19 -17.84 -16.16 4.30
C GLU A 19 -17.21 -15.94 2.92
N ILE A 20 -17.98 -15.32 2.04
CA ILE A 20 -17.51 -14.73 0.78
C ILE A 20 -17.27 -13.24 1.02
N THR A 21 -16.08 -12.76 0.70
CA THR A 21 -15.69 -11.35 0.86
C THR A 21 -15.38 -10.72 -0.49
N LEU A 22 -15.90 -9.52 -0.74
CA LEU A 22 -15.56 -8.70 -1.90
C LEU A 22 -14.69 -7.53 -1.47
N PHE A 23 -13.56 -7.35 -2.14
CA PHE A 23 -12.75 -6.15 -2.05
C PHE A 23 -12.97 -5.33 -3.32
N ASP A 24 -13.33 -4.06 -3.15
CA ASP A 24 -13.37 -3.08 -4.22
C ASP A 24 -12.26 -2.06 -3.99
N GLY A 25 -11.31 -2.01 -4.91
CA GLY A 25 -10.09 -1.23 -4.82
C GLY A 25 -9.99 -0.25 -5.98
N THR A 26 -10.84 0.77 -6.01
CA THR A 26 -10.86 1.82 -7.05
C THR A 26 -9.59 2.71 -7.10
N GLY A 27 -8.54 2.36 -6.35
CA GLY A 27 -7.25 3.04 -6.31
C GLY A 27 -7.26 4.30 -5.43
N VAL A 28 -6.17 4.55 -4.71
CA VAL A 28 -5.99 5.77 -3.91
C VAL A 28 -4.58 6.31 -4.17
N GLY A 29 -4.46 7.53 -4.68
CA GLY A 29 -3.16 8.11 -5.05
C GLY A 29 -2.13 8.17 -3.91
N LEU A 30 -2.59 8.19 -2.65
CA LEU A 30 -1.71 8.07 -1.48
C LEU A 30 -0.91 6.75 -1.49
N GLN A 31 -1.49 5.67 -1.99
CA GLN A 31 -0.83 4.37 -2.11
C GLN A 31 0.31 4.45 -3.13
N ASP A 32 0.08 5.13 -4.27
CA ASP A 32 1.11 5.35 -5.29
C ASP A 32 2.28 6.15 -4.74
N LEU A 33 1.99 7.24 -4.01
CA LEU A 33 3.02 8.08 -3.38
C LEU A 33 3.83 7.30 -2.33
N ALA A 34 3.18 6.47 -1.51
CA ALA A 34 3.85 5.64 -0.52
C ALA A 34 4.82 4.65 -1.18
N VAL A 35 4.40 4.01 -2.27
CA VAL A 35 5.27 3.11 -3.06
C VAL A 35 6.41 3.89 -3.71
N ALA A 36 6.12 5.03 -4.36
CA ALA A 36 7.13 5.84 -5.02
C ALA A 36 8.23 6.30 -4.05
N SER A 37 7.84 6.84 -2.88
CA SER A 37 8.78 7.24 -1.83
C SER A 37 9.67 6.07 -1.40
N ARG A 38 9.08 4.89 -1.15
CA ARG A 38 9.84 3.72 -0.72
C ARG A 38 10.80 3.21 -1.80
N VAL A 39 10.39 3.23 -3.06
CA VAL A 39 11.22 2.81 -4.19
C VAL A 39 12.40 3.76 -4.39
N VAL A 40 12.18 5.08 -4.26
CA VAL A 40 13.27 6.07 -4.34
C VAL A 40 14.29 5.84 -3.24
N GLU A 41 13.87 5.68 -1.98
CA GLU A 41 14.78 5.37 -0.86
C GLU A 41 15.61 4.11 -1.14
N LEU A 42 14.99 3.05 -1.66
CA LEU A 42 15.67 1.80 -2.00
C LEU A 42 16.66 1.99 -3.16
N ALA A 43 16.32 2.79 -4.18
CA ALA A 43 17.19 3.07 -5.30
C ALA A 43 18.45 3.84 -4.86
N MET A 44 18.28 4.83 -3.99
CA MET A 44 19.38 5.57 -3.37
C MET A 44 20.28 4.64 -2.55
N ALA A 45 19.70 3.82 -1.67
CA ALA A 45 20.45 2.90 -0.81
C ALA A 45 21.24 1.84 -1.60
N ARG A 46 20.79 1.49 -2.82
CA ARG A 46 21.45 0.53 -3.71
C ARG A 46 22.42 1.17 -4.71
N GLY A 47 22.51 2.50 -4.73
CA GLY A 47 23.35 3.23 -5.71
C GLY A 47 22.86 3.08 -7.16
N VAL A 48 21.55 2.87 -7.36
CA VAL A 48 20.93 2.73 -8.70
C VAL A 48 20.01 3.90 -9.04
N ALA A 49 19.95 4.92 -8.18
CA ALA A 49 19.23 6.15 -8.45
C ALA A 49 20.03 7.05 -9.42
N THR A 50 19.30 7.82 -10.22
CA THR A 50 19.89 8.87 -11.09
C THR A 50 19.36 10.21 -10.62
N ASP A 51 20.27 11.10 -10.23
CA ASP A 51 19.93 12.50 -9.95
C ASP A 51 19.87 13.30 -11.27
N VAL A 52 18.88 14.19 -11.37
CA VAL A 52 18.66 15.05 -12.53
C VAL A 52 18.54 16.50 -12.04
N GLU A 53 19.27 17.42 -12.66
CA GLU A 53 19.21 18.85 -12.34
C GLU A 53 17.92 19.50 -12.90
N PHE A 54 17.40 20.51 -12.20
CA PHE A 54 16.16 21.24 -12.54
C PHE A 54 16.42 22.55 -13.29
#